data_AF-A0A2P2FEX3-F1
#
_entry.id   AF-A0A2P2FEX3-F1
#
_cell.length_a   1.000
_cell.length_b   1.000
_cell.length_c   1.000
_cell.angle_alpha   90.00
_cell.angle_beta   90.00
_cell.angle_gamma   90.00
#
_symmetry.space_group_name_H-M   'P 1'
#
loop_
_entity.id
_entity.type
_entity.pdbx_description
1 polymer ?
#
loop_
_entity_poly.entity_id
_entity_poly.type
_entity_poly.pdbx_seq_one_letter_code
_entity_poly.pdbx_strand_id
1 'polypeptide(L)' 'MVPLSCAPSWVIRRLLLFDKFTEQRVDIEAGPVRRTGVRSTIYSLHLRDPDGNLIKLSNYFD' A
#
# COMPACT_ATOMS: atom_id res chain seq x y z
N MET A 1 -9.88 10.25 -2.07
CA MET A 1 -8.59 10.82 -1.67
C MET A 1 -8.41 10.58 -0.18
N VAL A 2 -7.80 9.46 0.21
CA VAL A 2 -7.47 9.17 1.63
C VAL A 2 -6.01 9.60 1.81
N PRO A 3 -5.71 10.57 2.69
CA PRO A 3 -4.35 11.05 2.82
C PRO A 3 -3.43 9.96 3.37
N LEU A 4 -2.20 9.92 2.85
CA LEU A 4 -1.08 9.07 3.28
C LEU A 4 -0.74 9.17 4.79
N SER A 5 -1.43 10.03 5.55
CA SER A 5 -1.11 10.43 6.93
C SER A 5 -1.69 9.54 8.03
N CYS A 6 -2.52 8.53 7.72
CA CYS A 6 -3.19 7.73 8.76
C CYS A 6 -2.51 6.38 9.06
N ALA A 7 -1.49 5.99 8.27
CA ALA A 7 -0.72 4.78 8.53
C ALA A 7 0.53 5.09 9.37
N PRO A 8 0.91 4.24 10.33
CA PRO A 8 2.12 4.45 11.11
C PRO A 8 3.35 4.50 10.19
N SER A 9 4.25 5.47 10.41
CA SER A 9 5.44 5.70 9.57
C SER A 9 6.36 4.47 9.45
N TRP A 10 6.36 3.59 10.44
CA TRP A 10 7.11 2.33 10.44
C TRP A 10 6.51 1.25 9.52
N VAL A 11 5.19 1.28 9.26
CA VAL A 11 4.50 0.40 8.31
C VAL A 11 4.86 0.78 6.86
N ILE A 12 4.89 2.08 6.58
CA ILE A 12 5.24 2.63 5.26
C ILE A 12 6.67 2.22 4.87
N ARG A 13 7.63 2.35 5.79
CA ARG A 13 9.05 2.13 5.51
C ARG A 13 9.50 0.67 5.49
N ARG A 14 8.77 -0.25 6.14
CA ARG A 14 9.27 -1.63 6.36
C ARG A 14 8.53 -2.74 5.63
N LEU A 15 7.27 -2.56 5.23
CA LEU A 15 6.43 -3.71 4.83
C LEU A 15 5.95 -3.75 3.38
N LEU A 16 5.87 -2.61 2.70
CA LEU A 16 5.10 -2.49 1.45
C LEU A 16 5.91 -2.02 0.24
N LEU A 17 7.25 -2.10 0.29
CA LEU A 17 8.13 -1.67 -0.80
C LEU A 17 7.85 -0.21 -1.25
N PHE A 18 7.27 0.62 -0.38
CA PHE A 18 6.85 1.99 -0.71
C PHE A 18 8.00 2.83 -1.27
N ASP A 19 9.19 2.65 -0.67
CA ASP A 19 10.43 3.28 -1.11
C ASP A 19 10.80 2.88 -2.55
N LYS A 20 10.68 1.59 -2.87
CA LYS A 20 10.96 1.06 -4.23
C LYS A 20 9.98 1.59 -5.27
N PHE A 21 8.69 1.66 -4.94
CA PHE A 21 7.71 2.24 -5.86
C PHE A 21 7.96 3.73 -6.09
N THR A 22 8.37 4.47 -5.06
CA THR A 22 8.74 5.88 -5.17
C THR A 22 10.00 6.07 -6.03
N GLU A 23 11.03 5.24 -5.84
CA GLU A 23 12.24 5.21 -6.67
C GLU A 23 11.92 4.92 -8.15
N GLN A 24 10.98 4.01 -8.39
CA GLN A 24 10.53 3.62 -9.73
C GLN A 24 9.47 4.56 -10.34
N ARG A 25 9.12 5.65 -9.64
CA ARG A 25 8.09 6.63 -10.06
C ARG A 25 6.72 5.99 -10.32
N VAL A 26 6.39 4.95 -9.58
CA VAL A 26 5.06 4.32 -9.62
C VAL A 26 4.11 5.13 -8.75
N ASP A 27 3.00 5.57 -9.34
CA ASP A 27 1.99 6.36 -8.64
C ASP A 27 1.14 5.48 -7.71
N ILE A 28 0.97 5.93 -6.47
CA ILE A 28 0.24 5.20 -5.43
C ILE A 28 -1.10 5.89 -5.23
N GLU A 29 -2.15 5.29 -5.81
CA GLU A 29 -3.51 5.85 -5.78
C GLU A 29 -4.09 5.89 -4.36
N ALA A 30 -3.79 4.88 -3.53
CA ALA A 30 -4.14 4.87 -2.12
C ALA A 30 -3.32 3.84 -1.32
N GLY A 31 -2.64 4.26 -0.26
CA GLY A 31 -1.90 3.36 0.62
C GLY A 31 -1.06 4.13 1.66
N PRO A 32 -0.58 3.46 2.72
CA PRO A 32 -1.05 2.17 3.23
C PRO A 32 -2.43 2.31 3.86
N VAL A 33 -3.38 1.46 3.47
CA VAL A 33 -4.71 1.43 4.08
C VAL A 33 -4.84 0.17 4.92
N ARG A 34 -5.23 0.32 6.19
CA ARG A 34 -5.53 -0.80 7.06
C ARG A 34 -6.85 -1.45 6.62
N ARG A 35 -6.82 -2.76 6.37
CA ARG A 35 -7.98 -3.57 5.98
C ARG A 35 -8.07 -4.82 6.84
N THR A 36 -9.26 -5.40 6.91
CA THR A 36 -9.49 -6.68 7.57
C THR A 36 -9.29 -7.78 6.53
N GLY A 37 -8.21 -8.55 6.67
CA GLY A 37 -7.97 -9.74 5.86
C GLY A 37 -8.82 -10.91 6.35
N VAL A 38 -8.71 -12.05 5.66
CA VAL A 38 -9.48 -13.27 6.00
C VAL A 38 -9.08 -13.82 7.38
N ARG A 39 -7.81 -13.66 7.77
CA ARG A 39 -7.26 -14.19 9.02
C ARG A 39 -6.90 -13.13 10.06
N SER A 40 -6.46 -11.95 9.62
CA SER A 40 -5.97 -10.89 10.51
C SER A 40 -6.01 -9.52 9.82
N THR A 41 -5.59 -8.47 10.54
CA THR A 41 -5.40 -7.14 9.95
C THR A 41 -4.32 -7.19 8.88
N ILE A 42 -4.62 -6.65 7.70
CA ILE A 42 -3.66 -6.47 6.59
C ILE A 42 -3.49 -4.98 6.30
N TYR A 43 -2.35 -4.63 5.70
CA TYR A 43 -2.18 -3.33 5.07
C TYR A 43 -2.16 -3.50 3.57
N SER A 44 -2.91 -2.65 2.88
CA SER A 44 -3.07 -2.69 1.43
C SER A 44 -2.60 -1.39 0.78
N LEU A 45 -1.98 -1.53 -0.39
CA LEU A 45 -1.54 -0.46 -1.28
C LEU A 45 -2.22 -0.66 -2.64
N HIS A 46 -2.76 0.42 -3.17
CA HIS A 46 -3.45 0.46 -4.45
C HIS A 46 -2.63 1.27 -5.45
N LEU A 47 -2.39 0.67 -6.61
CA LEU A 47 -1.63 1.26 -7.71
C LEU A 47 -2.28 0.92 -9.05
N ARG A 48 -1.92 1.70 -10.07
CA ARG A 48 -2.32 1.48 -11.45
C ARG A 48 -1.14 0.97 -12.26
N ASP A 49 -1.37 -0.06 -13.06
CA ASP A 49 -0.43 -0.42 -14.12
C ASP A 49 -0.67 0.49 -15.35
N PRO A 50 0.23 0.47 -16.36
CA PRO A 50 0.12 1.29 -17.56
C PRO A 50 -1.18 1.09 -18.37
N ASP A 51 -1.76 -0.11 -18.35
CA ASP A 51 -3.06 -0.41 -18.97
C ASP A 51 -4.25 0.06 -18.11
N GLY A 52 -3.97 0.61 -16.93
CA GLY A 52 -4.95 1.19 -16.03
C GLY A 52 -5.68 0.18 -15.15
N ASN A 53 -5.23 -1.07 -15.05
CA ASN A 53 -5.83 -2.02 -14.11
C ASN A 53 -5.44 -1.67 -12.67
N LEU A 54 -6.37 -1.95 -11.76
CA LEU A 54 -6.17 -1.73 -10.34
C LEU A 54 -5.41 -2.89 -9.72
N ILE A 55 -4.16 -2.66 -9.35
CA ILE A 55 -3.34 -3.62 -8.62
C ILE A 55 -3.46 -3.32 -7.13
N LYS A 56 -3.78 -4.36 -6.35
CA LYS A 56 -3.86 -4.29 -4.88
C LYS A 56 -2.78 -5.16 -4.27
N LEU A 57 -1.78 -4.54 -3.66
CA LEU A 57 -0.75 -5.23 -2.90
C LEU A 57 -1.14 -5.23 -1.42
N SER A 58 -1.25 -6.40 -0.80
CA SER A 58 -1.58 -6.51 0.62
C SER A 58 -0.55 -7.36 1.34
N ASN A 59 -0.18 -6.95 2.55
CA ASN A 59 0.73 -7.70 3.39
C ASN A 59 0.07 -8.00 4.74
N TYR A 60 0.28 -9.22 5.24
CA TYR A 60 -0.17 -9.64 6.55
C TYR A 60 0.81 -9.11 7.60
N PHE A 61 0.26 -8.49 8.65
CA PHE A 61 1.00 -8.19 9.87
C PHE A 61 0.76 -9.37 10.80
N ASP A 62 1.64 -10.36 10.72
CA ASP A 62 1.82 -11.34 11.80
C ASP A 62 2.89 -10.81 12.76
#